data_AF-A0A921FKG8-F1
#
_entry.id   AF-A0A921FKG8-F1
#
_cell.length_a   1.000
_cell.length_b   1.000
_cell.length_c   1.000
_cell.angle_alpha   90.00
_cell.angle_beta   90.00
_cell.angle_gamma   90.00
#
_symmetry.space_group_name_H-M   'P 1'
#
loop_
_entity.id
_entity.type
_entity.pdbx_description
1 polymer ?
#
loop_
_entity_poly.entity_id
_entity_poly.type
_entity_poly.pdbx_seq_one_letter_code
_entity_poly.pdbx_strand_id
1 'polypeptide(L)' 'MNIETLKKEFSARANEEKANHLVGYMRNQFLFYGLQTPERRAIYHNFL' A
#
# COMPACT_ATOMS: atom_id res chain seq x y z
N MET A 1 4.05 15.77 -4.60
CA MET A 1 3.09 15.34 -3.55
C MET A 1 3.83 15.28 -2.20
N ASN A 2 3.19 15.46 -1.04
CA ASN A 2 3.87 15.34 0.27
C ASN A 2 3.59 13.96 0.91
N ILE A 3 4.32 13.59 1.97
CA ILE A 3 4.22 12.23 2.53
C ILE A 3 2.84 11.92 3.13
N GLU A 4 2.13 12.94 3.61
CA GLU A 4 0.79 12.80 4.17
C GLU A 4 -0.24 12.54 3.07
N THR A 5 -0.17 13.27 1.96
CA THR A 5 -1.00 13.03 0.78
C THR A 5 -0.73 11.65 0.20
N LEU A 6 0.55 11.23 0.12
CA LEU A 6 0.91 9.88 -0.31
C LEU A 6 0.22 8.83 0.57
N LYS A 7 0.34 8.93 1.91
CA LYS A 7 -0.34 8.01 2.83
C LYS A 7 -1.85 7.97 2.63
N LYS A 8 -2.51 9.11 2.41
CA LYS A 8 -3.96 9.17 2.12
C LYS A 8 -4.31 8.44 0.82
N GLU A 9 -3.55 8.65 -0.24
CA GLU A 9 -3.77 7.97 -1.53
C GLU A 9 -3.58 6.45 -1.45
N PHE A 10 -2.62 6.00 -0.63
CA PHE A 10 -2.42 4.58 -0.32
C PHE A 10 -3.57 4.00 0.49
N SER A 11 -4.00 4.69 1.56
CA SER A 11 -5.13 4.26 2.39
C SER A 11 -6.45 4.22 1.61
N ALA A 12 -6.71 5.20 0.73
CA ALA A 12 -7.94 5.27 -0.05
C ALA A 12 -8.10 4.11 -1.07
N ARG A 13 -6.98 3.48 -1.47
CA ARG A 13 -6.97 2.33 -2.39
C ARG A 13 -6.63 1.03 -1.68
N ALA A 14 -6.61 1.02 -0.34
CA ALA A 14 -6.23 -0.16 0.42
C ALA A 14 -7.20 -1.32 0.15
N ASN A 15 -6.65 -2.53 0.14
CA ASN A 15 -7.41 -3.76 0.00
C ASN A 15 -7.08 -4.69 1.19
N GLU A 16 -7.99 -4.77 2.15
CA GLU A 16 -7.79 -5.52 3.39
C GLU A 16 -7.65 -7.02 3.16
N GLU A 17 -8.35 -7.58 2.18
CA GLU A 17 -8.26 -9.01 1.83
C GLU A 17 -6.84 -9.36 1.37
N LYS A 18 -6.31 -8.60 0.38
CA LYS A 18 -4.93 -8.75 -0.08
C LYS A 18 -3.93 -8.43 1.02
N ALA A 19 -4.21 -7.46 1.88
CA ALA A 19 -3.34 -7.11 3.00
C ALA A 19 -3.19 -8.29 3.97
N ASN A 20 -4.29 -8.92 4.37
CA ASN A 20 -4.29 -10.06 5.28
C ASN A 20 -3.48 -11.25 4.70
N HIS A 21 -3.57 -11.49 3.40
CA HIS A 21 -2.72 -12.48 2.73
C HIS A 21 -1.22 -12.14 2.80
N LEU A 22 -0.86 -10.86 2.64
CA LEU A 22 0.54 -10.40 2.70
C LEU A 22 1.12 -10.38 4.11
N VAL A 23 0.29 -10.11 5.12
CA VAL A 23 0.69 -10.15 6.53
C VAL A 23 1.24 -11.54 6.89
N GLY A 24 0.59 -12.62 6.43
CA GLY A 24 1.07 -13.99 6.62
C GLY A 24 2.42 -14.27 5.94
N TYR A 25 2.64 -13.75 4.73
CA TYR A 25 3.89 -13.89 3.99
C TYR A 25 5.09 -13.30 4.76
N MET A 26 4.88 -12.16 5.42
CA MET A 26 5.91 -11.46 6.20
C MET A 26 5.88 -11.80 7.70
N ARG A 27 5.33 -12.97 8.07
CA ARG A 27 5.27 -13.46 9.46
C ARG A 27 4.65 -12.46 10.45
N ASN A 28 3.66 -11.71 9.98
CA ASN A 28 2.94 -10.68 10.74
C ASN A 28 3.83 -9.52 11.26
N GLN A 29 4.98 -9.26 10.65
CA GLN A 29 5.90 -8.20 11.12
C GLN A 29 5.51 -6.80 10.63
N PHE A 30 4.68 -6.70 9.59
CA PHE A 30 4.33 -5.44 8.97
C PHE A 30 2.84 -5.39 8.64
N LEU A 31 2.29 -4.18 8.70
CA LEU A 31 0.96 -3.86 8.18
C LEU A 31 1.08 -3.51 6.70
N PHE A 32 0.12 -3.97 5.90
CA PHE A 32 0.10 -3.76 4.46
C PHE A 32 -1.17 -3.04 4.05
N TYR A 33 -1.06 -2.20 3.01
CA TYR A 33 -2.23 -1.64 2.32
C TYR A 33 -2.85 -2.63 1.31
N GLY A 34 -2.28 -3.83 1.12
CA GLY A 34 -2.79 -4.82 0.16
C GLY A 34 -2.59 -4.47 -1.32
N LEU A 35 -1.75 -3.49 -1.61
CA LEU A 35 -1.47 -3.02 -2.97
C LEU A 35 -0.28 -3.75 -3.58
N GLN A 36 -0.46 -4.27 -4.79
CA GLN A 36 0.60 -4.93 -5.55
C GLN A 36 1.50 -3.91 -6.26
N THR A 37 2.66 -4.38 -6.74
CA THR A 37 3.69 -3.53 -7.34
C THR A 37 3.19 -2.59 -8.46
N PRO A 38 2.31 -3.00 -9.40
CA PRO A 38 1.79 -2.09 -10.42
C PRO A 38 0.92 -0.96 -9.84
N GLU A 39 0.01 -1.29 -8.93
CA GLU A 39 -0.89 -0.33 -8.28
C GLU A 39 -0.09 0.67 -7.43
N ARG A 40 0.89 0.15 -6.67
CA ARG A 40 1.81 0.97 -5.87
C ARG A 40 2.58 1.95 -6.73
N ARG A 41 3.14 1.48 -7.86
CA ARG A 41 3.86 2.31 -8.84
C ARG A 41 3.01 3.46 -9.36
N ALA A 42 1.78 3.19 -9.76
CA ALA A 42 0.87 4.23 -10.25
C ALA A 42 0.62 5.35 -9.22
N ILE A 43 0.60 5.02 -7.93
CA ILE A 43 0.37 6.00 -6.86
C ILE A 43 1.60 6.88 -6.62
N TYR A 44 2.78 6.28 -6.42
CA TYR A 44 3.98 7.06 -6.08
C TYR A 44 4.68 7.67 -7.29
N HIS A 45 4.40 7.25 -8.53
CA HIS A 45 5.03 7.85 -9.71
C HIS A 45 4.66 9.32 -9.90
N ASN A 46 3.53 9.76 -9.32
CA ASN A 46 3.16 11.18 -9.25
C ASN A 46 3.86 11.94 -8.10
N PHE A 47 4.62 11.21 -7.26
CA PHE A 47 5.34 11.75 -6.09
C PHE A 47 6.84 11.92 -6.36
N LEU A 48 7.46 10.99 -7.08
CA LEU A 48 8.89 10.98 -7.44
C LEU A 48 9.12 11.67 -8.78
#